data_AF-A0A1G0CRI4-F1
#
_entry.id   AF-A0A1G0CRI4-F1
#
_cell.length_a   1.000
_cell.length_b   1.000
_cell.length_c   1.000
_cell.angle_alpha   90.00
_cell.angle_beta   90.00
_cell.angle_gamma   90.00
#
_symmetry.space_group_name_H-M   'P 1'
#
loop_
_entity.id
_entity.type
_entity.pdbx_description
1 polymer ?
#
loop_
_entity_poly.entity_id
_entity_poly.type
_entity_poly.pdbx_seq_one_letter_code
_entity_poly.pdbx_strand_id
1 'polypeptide(L)'
;MKELAERIVQALQQEAERYAASVPKIELVAAQFICVTDPASQQPGYEGVWRNVRDERCGTLTINSDGSFYAEYDLFCPHPHDARWFVEMVTAWGRKESLRCEVKLIPAL
;
A
#
# COMPACT_ATOMS: atom_id res chain seq x y z
N MET A 1 -16.15 -4.95 -0.06
CA MET A 1 -15.13 -4.03 -0.59
C MET A 1 -14.46 -3.24 0.52
N LYS A 2 -15.20 -2.45 1.32
CA LYS A 2 -14.66 -1.67 2.43
C LYS A 2 -13.79 -2.50 3.40
N GLU A 3 -14.31 -3.64 3.86
CA GLU A 3 -13.56 -4.56 4.75
C GLU A 3 -12.26 -5.08 4.15
N LEU A 4 -12.23 -5.35 2.83
CA LEU A 4 -11.01 -5.79 2.15
C LEU A 4 -9.98 -4.64 2.13
N ALA A 5 -10.41 -3.44 1.77
CA ALA A 5 -9.54 -2.26 1.75
C ALA A 5 -8.99 -1.93 3.14
N GLU A 6 -9.81 -2.04 4.20
CA GLU A 6 -9.38 -1.87 5.59
C GLU A 6 -8.33 -2.91 5.99
N ARG A 7 -8.53 -4.18 5.62
CA ARG A 7 -7.53 -5.25 5.86
C ARG A 7 -6.21 -4.99 5.12
N ILE A 8 -6.27 -4.48 3.89
CA ILE A 8 -5.08 -4.14 3.11
C ILE A 8 -4.30 -3.00 3.77
N VAL A 9 -4.99 -1.92 4.12
CA VAL A 9 -4.38 -0.76 4.81
C VAL A 9 -3.79 -1.17 6.16
N GLN A 10 -4.48 -2.01 6.93
CA GLN A 10 -3.97 -2.52 8.19
C GLN A 10 -2.69 -3.35 7.99
N ALA A 11 -2.63 -4.17 6.95
CA ALA A 11 -1.43 -4.97 6.66
C ALA A 11 -0.24 -4.08 6.26
N LEU A 12 -0.46 -3.07 5.41
CA LEU A 12 0.57 -2.09 5.06
C LEU A 12 1.11 -1.36 6.30
N GLN A 13 0.20 -0.90 7.18
CA GLN A 13 0.57 -0.21 8.42
C GLN A 13 1.42 -1.12 9.34
N GLN A 14 1.00 -2.36 9.54
CA GLN A 14 1.73 -3.32 10.38
C GLN A 14 3.12 -3.65 9.82
N GLU A 15 3.22 -3.81 8.51
CA GLU A 15 4.52 -4.09 7.88
C GLU A 15 5.42 -2.86 7.96
N ALA A 16 4.89 -1.65 7.74
CA ALA A 16 5.65 -0.42 7.89
C ALA A 16 6.20 -0.24 9.32
N GLU A 17 5.38 -0.49 10.34
CA GLU A 17 5.77 -0.39 11.75
C GLU A 17 6.88 -1.36 12.16
N ARG A 18 7.03 -2.49 11.47
CA ARG A 18 8.14 -3.43 11.72
C ARG A 18 9.48 -2.91 11.23
N TYR A 19 9.49 -2.11 10.17
CA TYR A 19 10.70 -1.73 9.44
C TYR A 19 11.02 -0.24 9.48
N ALA A 20 10.23 0.59 10.15
CA ALA A 20 10.48 2.02 10.25
C ALA A 20 10.28 2.55 11.69
N ALA A 21 11.18 3.40 12.15
CA ALA A 21 11.11 3.98 13.50
C ALA A 21 9.95 4.97 13.67
N SER A 22 9.54 5.62 12.58
CA SER A 22 8.41 6.53 12.52
C SER A 22 7.68 6.30 11.20
N VAL A 23 6.42 5.90 11.29
CA VAL A 23 5.59 5.54 10.14
C VAL A 23 4.46 6.56 10.00
N PRO A 24 4.23 7.14 8.81
CA PRO A 24 3.03 7.92 8.58
C PRO A 24 1.80 7.01 8.73
N LYS A 25 0.75 7.51 9.38
CA LYS A 25 -0.47 6.73 9.52
C LYS A 25 -1.10 6.51 8.13
N ILE A 26 -1.14 5.26 7.68
CA ILE A 26 -1.75 4.88 6.41
C ILE A 26 -3.25 4.77 6.66
N GLU A 27 -4.03 5.71 6.16
CA GLU A 27 -5.47 5.77 6.38
C GLU A 27 -6.24 5.52 5.09
N LEU A 28 -7.19 4.58 5.11
CA LEU A 28 -8.05 4.31 3.95
C LEU A 28 -8.83 5.55 3.51
N VAL A 29 -9.27 6.36 4.46
CA VAL A 29 -10.04 7.60 4.20
C VAL A 29 -9.21 8.68 3.51
N ALA A 30 -7.88 8.60 3.57
CA ALA A 30 -6.99 9.53 2.91
C ALA A 30 -6.73 9.13 1.44
N ALA A 31 -7.06 7.90 1.03
CA ALA A 31 -6.99 7.51 -0.37
C ALA A 31 -8.17 8.09 -1.15
N GLN A 32 -7.86 8.75 -2.26
CA GLN A 32 -8.85 9.24 -3.22
C GLN A 32 -9.15 8.12 -4.23
N PHE A 33 -10.39 7.63 -4.23
CA PHE A 33 -10.80 6.52 -5.08
C PHE A 33 -11.55 6.97 -6.33
N ILE A 34 -11.28 6.30 -7.44
CA ILE A 34 -12.10 6.29 -8.64
C ILE A 34 -12.59 4.87 -8.92
N CYS A 35 -13.81 4.75 -9.47
CA CYS A 35 -14.29 3.50 -10.03
C CYS A 35 -13.77 3.39 -11.46
N VAL A 36 -13.14 2.27 -11.79
CA VAL A 36 -12.63 1.96 -13.13
C VAL A 36 -13.32 0.73 -13.69
N THR A 37 -13.35 0.59 -15.01
CA THR A 37 -13.81 -0.65 -15.64
C THR A 37 -12.60 -1.56 -15.82
N ASP A 38 -12.65 -2.73 -15.19
CA ASP A 38 -11.62 -3.76 -15.35
C ASP A 38 -11.59 -4.23 -16.81
N PRO A 39 -10.48 -4.08 -17.55
CA PRO A 39 -10.44 -4.40 -18.96
C PRO A 39 -10.62 -5.90 -19.22
N ALA A 40 -10.23 -6.78 -18.29
CA ALA A 40 -10.29 -8.23 -18.46
C ALA A 40 -11.71 -8.78 -18.27
N SER A 41 -12.47 -8.23 -17.34
CA SER A 41 -13.81 -8.73 -16.99
C SER A 41 -14.96 -7.82 -17.45
N GLN A 42 -14.66 -6.57 -17.82
CA GLN A 42 -15.64 -5.50 -18.06
C GLN A 42 -16.52 -5.19 -16.83
N GLN A 43 -16.09 -5.59 -15.64
CA GLN A 43 -16.78 -5.35 -14.37
C GLN A 43 -16.12 -4.19 -13.59
N PRO A 44 -16.81 -3.59 -12.60
CA PRO A 44 -16.25 -2.51 -11.79
C PRO A 44 -15.03 -2.94 -10.97
N GLY A 45 -13.95 -2.16 -11.06
CA GLY A 45 -12.79 -2.16 -10.17
C GLY A 45 -12.58 -0.78 -9.54
N TYR A 46 -11.56 -0.66 -8.69
CA TYR A 46 -11.29 0.57 -7.94
C TYR A 46 -9.80 0.88 -7.91
N GLU A 47 -9.47 2.14 -8.12
CA GLU A 47 -8.11 2.66 -7.98
C GLU A 47 -8.12 3.79 -6.95
N GLY A 48 -7.32 3.64 -5.91
CA GLY A 48 -7.11 4.59 -4.84
C GLY A 48 -5.71 5.17 -4.88
N VAL A 49 -5.59 6.47 -4.62
CA VAL A 49 -4.29 7.16 -4.55
C VAL A 49 -4.16 7.90 -3.23
N TRP A 50 -3.06 7.65 -2.52
CA TRP A 50 -2.64 8.49 -1.40
C TRP A 50 -1.72 9.59 -1.88
N ARG A 51 -1.88 10.79 -1.31
CA ARG A 51 -1.04 11.95 -1.58
C ARG A 51 -0.53 12.56 -0.28
N ASN A 52 0.72 13.03 -0.30
CA ASN A 52 1.33 13.70 0.83
C ASN A 52 0.84 15.16 0.94
N VAL A 53 1.35 15.90 1.94
CA VAL A 53 0.99 17.30 2.18
C VAL A 53 1.38 18.26 1.04
N ARG A 54 2.22 17.81 0.10
CA ARG A 54 2.63 18.54 -1.11
C ARG A 54 1.86 18.08 -2.36
N ASP A 55 0.80 17.30 -2.18
CA ASP A 55 -0.02 16.68 -3.23
C ASP A 55 0.75 15.68 -4.12
N GLU A 56 1.93 15.23 -3.69
CA GLU A 56 2.71 14.22 -4.40
C GLU A 56 2.15 12.82 -4.07
N ARG A 57 2.05 11.94 -5.08
CA ARG A 57 1.63 10.55 -4.87
C ARG A 57 2.61 9.85 -3.93
N CYS A 58 2.08 9.22 -2.87
CA CYS A 58 2.87 8.46 -1.90
C CYS A 58 2.35 7.04 -1.68
N GLY A 59 1.45 6.56 -2.53
CA GLY A 59 0.95 5.20 -2.51
C GLY A 59 -0.22 4.99 -3.46
N THR A 60 -0.52 3.73 -3.77
CA THR A 60 -1.66 3.33 -4.59
C THR A 60 -2.35 2.08 -4.02
N LEU A 61 -3.65 1.95 -4.26
CA LEU A 61 -4.43 0.75 -3.97
C LEU A 61 -5.34 0.43 -5.15
N THR A 62 -5.08 -0.68 -5.81
CA THR A 62 -5.92 -1.21 -6.88
C THR A 62 -6.68 -2.43 -6.37
N ILE A 63 -8.00 -2.44 -6.55
CA ILE A 63 -8.86 -3.60 -6.31
C ILE A 63 -9.55 -3.95 -7.63
N ASN A 64 -9.18 -5.09 -8.19
CA ASN A 64 -9.74 -5.60 -9.43
C ASN A 64 -11.13 -6.20 -9.19
N SER A 65 -11.87 -6.36 -10.27
CA SER A 65 -13.24 -6.86 -10.23
C SER A 65 -13.37 -8.30 -9.72
N ASP A 66 -12.32 -9.11 -9.89
CA ASP A 66 -12.24 -10.49 -9.41
C ASP A 66 -11.85 -10.59 -7.92
N GLY A 67 -11.70 -9.45 -7.25
CA GLY A 67 -11.31 -9.35 -5.84
C GLY A 67 -9.81 -9.55 -5.60
N SER A 68 -8.99 -9.64 -6.66
CA SER A 68 -7.54 -9.46 -6.53
C SER A 68 -7.19 -8.00 -6.28
N PHE A 69 -6.05 -7.77 -5.64
CA PHE A 69 -5.62 -6.42 -5.31
C PHE A 69 -4.10 -6.31 -5.32
N TYR A 70 -3.65 -5.08 -5.48
CA TYR A 70 -2.28 -4.64 -5.27
C TYR A 70 -2.30 -3.30 -4.56
N ALA A 71 -1.38 -3.09 -3.63
CA ALA A 71 -1.21 -1.82 -2.95
C ALA A 71 0.25 -1.57 -2.64
N GLU A 72 0.64 -0.30 -2.65
CA GLU A 72 1.96 0.16 -2.25
C GLU A 72 1.84 1.47 -1.47
N TYR A 73 2.76 1.69 -0.54
CA TYR A 73 2.87 2.94 0.20
C TYR A 73 4.33 3.29 0.47
N ASP A 74 4.71 4.50 0.09
CA ASP A 74 6.09 5.00 0.19
C ASP A 74 6.43 5.37 1.64
N LEU A 75 7.60 4.95 2.10
CA LEU A 75 8.10 5.23 3.46
C LEU A 75 9.38 6.07 3.47
N PHE A 76 10.29 5.80 2.53
CA PHE A 76 11.56 6.50 2.35
C PHE A 76 12.27 6.88 3.66
N CYS A 77 12.63 5.88 4.47
CA CYS A 77 13.28 6.11 5.75
C CYS A 77 14.41 5.09 6.04
N PRO A 78 15.37 5.43 6.92
CA PRO A 78 16.41 4.48 7.33
C PRO A 78 15.82 3.27 8.08
N HIS A 79 16.38 2.09 7.87
CA HIS A 79 15.98 0.92 8.64
C HIS A 79 16.38 1.07 10.14
N PRO A 80 15.47 0.80 11.10
CA PRO A 80 15.64 1.15 12.51
C PRO A 80 16.77 0.39 13.22
N HIS A 81 17.12 -0.80 12.71
CA HIS A 81 18.07 -1.71 13.37
C HIS A 81 19.26 -2.12 12.49
N ASP A 82 19.31 -1.71 11.23
CA ASP A 82 20.35 -2.16 10.28
C ASP A 82 20.64 -1.05 9.27
N ALA A 83 21.66 -0.23 9.58
CA ALA A 83 22.02 0.95 8.80
C ALA A 83 22.47 0.65 7.36
N ARG A 84 22.66 -0.62 6.98
CA ARG A 84 22.93 -1.02 5.59
C ARG A 84 21.71 -0.92 4.69
N TRP A 85 20.52 -0.80 5.27
CA TRP A 85 19.25 -0.82 4.54
C TRP A 85 18.48 0.50 4.69
N PHE A 86 17.87 0.90 3.58
CA PHE A 86 16.91 1.97 3.49
C PHE A 86 15.55 1.38 3.09
N VAL A 87 14.49 1.78 3.77
CA VAL A 87 13.13 1.34 3.51
C VAL A 87 12.52 2.24 2.46
N GLU A 88 12.28 1.69 1.28
CA GLU A 88 11.68 2.42 0.17
C GLU A 88 10.16 2.54 0.36
N MET A 89 9.49 1.39 0.48
CA MET A 89 8.03 1.29 0.53
C MET A 89 7.59 -0.03 1.16
N VAL A 90 6.31 -0.15 1.48
CA VAL A 90 5.62 -1.41 1.76
C VAL A 90 4.64 -1.72 0.65
N THR A 91 4.50 -3.01 0.34
CA THR A 91 3.60 -3.49 -0.72
C THR A 91 2.73 -4.61 -0.19
N ALA A 92 1.47 -4.68 -0.65
CA ALA A 92 0.54 -5.74 -0.31
C ALA A 92 -0.19 -6.23 -1.56
N TRP A 93 -0.39 -7.54 -1.68
CA TRP A 93 -1.10 -8.12 -2.82
C TRP A 93 -1.79 -9.42 -2.45
N GLY A 94 -2.73 -9.82 -3.30
CA GLY A 94 -3.38 -11.10 -3.20
C GLY A 94 -4.84 -11.02 -3.61
N ARG A 95 -5.69 -11.74 -2.87
CA ARG A 95 -7.14 -11.85 -3.09
C ARG A 95 -7.87 -11.86 -1.75
N LYS A 96 -9.21 -11.87 -1.77
CA LYS A 96 -10.06 -11.86 -0.57
C LYS A 96 -9.59 -12.80 0.56
N GLU A 97 -9.13 -14.00 0.23
CA GLU A 97 -8.71 -15.04 1.18
C GLU A 97 -7.21 -15.08 1.46
N SER A 98 -6.39 -14.45 0.61
CA SER A 98 -4.93 -14.47 0.73
C SER A 98 -4.38 -13.06 0.64
N LEU A 99 -3.70 -12.62 1.70
CA LEU A 99 -3.02 -11.33 1.73
C LEU A 99 -1.55 -11.58 2.02
N ARG A 100 -0.68 -11.08 1.16
CA ARG A 100 0.75 -10.98 1.39
C ARG A 100 1.13 -9.52 1.54
N CYS A 101 2.14 -9.26 2.36
CA CYS A 101 2.69 -7.94 2.56
C CYS A 101 4.20 -8.08 2.69
N GLU A 102 4.95 -7.21 2.01
CA GLU A 102 6.42 -7.21 2.03
C GLU A 102 6.93 -5.77 2.02
N VAL A 103 8.01 -5.54 2.79
CA VAL A 103 8.80 -4.32 2.72
C VAL A 103 9.79 -4.39 1.56
N LYS A 104 10.00 -3.26 0.87
CA LYS A 104 11.06 -3.12 -0.11
C LYS A 104 12.26 -2.39 0.52
N LEU A 105 13.36 -3.11 0.65
CA LEU A 105 14.63 -2.59 1.15
C LEU A 105 15.60 -2.35 0.00
N ILE A 106 16.32 -1.24 0.05
CA ILE A 106 17.44 -0.94 -0.86
C ILE A 106 18.71 -0.67 -0.03
N PRO A 107 19.92 -0.92 -0.57
CA PRO A 107 21.14 -0.57 0.13
C PRO A 107 21.17 0.92 0.48
N ALA A 108 21.51 1.24 1.72
CA ALA A 108 21.80 2.61 2.13
C ALA A 108 23.10 3.09 1.47
N LEU A 109 23.11 4.35 1.01
CA LEU A 109 24.25 5.00 0.37
C LEU A 109 25.29 5.50 1.39
#